data_AF-A0A2E0AML7-F1
#
_entry.id   AF-A0A2E0AML7-F1
#
_cell.length_a   1.000
_cell.length_b   1.000
_cell.length_c   1.000
_cell.angle_alpha   90.00
_cell.angle_beta   90.00
_cell.angle_gamma   90.00
#
_symmetry.space_group_name_H-M   'P 1'
#
loop_
_entity.id
_entity.type
_entity.pdbx_description
1 polymer ?
#
loop_
_entity_poly.entity_id
_entity_poly.type
_entity_poly.pdbx_seq_one_letter_code
_entity_poly.pdbx_strand_id
1 'polypeptide(L)'
;MNKLIPAFLALPLLLLACVAEKQPNNDESFDSGWNKGHQAGFLQAICTLETDGVLTQAQTQQYLKTFSETERSYDEKHMKTILKNWIGLKRCSLSRNVNTQGSLFAP
;
A
#
# COMPACT_ATOMS: atom_id res chain seq x y z
N MET A 1 37.49 44.05 -9.42
CA MET A 1 38.14 42.73 -9.27
C MET A 1 37.83 42.19 -7.88
N ASN A 2 36.72 41.47 -7.73
CA ASN A 2 36.40 40.74 -6.51
C ASN A 2 36.32 39.25 -6.83
N LYS A 3 37.11 38.48 -6.10
CA LYS A 3 37.36 37.04 -6.28
C LYS A 3 36.11 36.25 -5.87
N LEU A 4 35.50 35.56 -6.82
CA LEU A 4 34.56 34.47 -6.56
C LEU A 4 35.38 33.28 -6.03
N ILE A 5 35.20 32.96 -4.76
CA ILE A 5 35.70 31.72 -4.17
C ILE A 5 34.70 30.62 -4.54
N PRO A 6 35.10 29.54 -5.23
CA PRO A 6 34.18 28.43 -5.46
C PRO A 6 34.00 27.66 -4.14
N ALA A 7 32.82 27.73 -3.55
CA ALA A 7 32.41 26.92 -2.40
C ALA A 7 32.06 25.47 -2.81
N PHE A 8 32.85 24.89 -3.71
CA PHE A 8 32.78 23.48 -4.07
C PHE A 8 33.97 22.82 -3.41
N LEU A 9 33.80 22.29 -2.20
CA LEU A 9 34.60 21.20 -1.59
C LEU A 9 34.25 20.96 -0.10
N ALA A 10 33.00 21.19 0.33
CA ALA A 10 32.57 20.88 1.70
C ALA A 10 31.35 19.95 1.78
N LEU A 11 30.95 19.31 0.68
CA LEU A 11 29.79 18.42 0.64
C LEU A 11 30.03 16.90 0.66
N PRO A 12 31.25 16.32 0.78
CA PRO A 12 31.35 14.86 0.90
C PRO A 12 31.55 14.35 2.34
N LEU A 13 31.69 15.21 3.36
CA LEU A 13 31.99 14.76 4.75
C LEU A 13 30.77 14.70 5.69
N LEU A 14 29.58 15.11 5.25
CA LEU A 14 28.35 14.98 6.05
C LEU A 14 27.60 13.65 5.86
N LEU A 15 28.01 12.82 4.90
CA LEU A 15 27.33 11.55 4.58
C LEU A 15 27.83 10.34 5.38
N LEU A 16 28.84 10.49 6.23
CA LEU A 16 29.36 9.41 7.09
C LEU A 16 28.88 9.45 8.55
N ALA A 17 27.99 10.39 8.92
CA ALA A 17 27.45 10.46 10.28
C ALA A 17 26.07 9.79 10.45
N CYS A 18 25.44 9.27 9.39
CA CYS A 18 24.16 8.58 9.48
C CYS A 18 24.26 7.05 9.60
N VAL A 19 25.47 6.48 9.71
CA VAL A 19 25.67 5.02 9.84
C VAL A 19 26.30 4.70 11.19
N ALA A 20 25.62 5.06 12.28
CA ALA A 20 25.97 4.57 13.62
C ALA A 20 24.82 4.72 14.63
N GLU A 21 23.56 4.68 14.20
CA GLU A 21 22.46 4.40 15.13
C GLU A 21 22.13 2.91 15.07
N LYS A 22 22.78 2.20 15.99
CA LYS A 22 22.36 0.92 16.56
C LYS A 22 20.89 0.66 16.30
N GLN A 23 20.62 -0.20 15.32
CA GLN A 23 19.30 -0.67 14.93
C GLN A 23 18.56 -1.13 16.20
N PRO A 24 17.52 -0.41 16.67
CA PRO A 24 16.64 -0.99 17.66
C PRO A 24 15.99 -2.20 16.96
N ASN A 25 15.99 -3.33 17.64
CA ASN A 25 15.23 -4.51 17.26
C ASN A 25 13.75 -4.10 17.14
N ASN A 26 13.32 -3.67 15.96
CA ASN A 26 11.96 -3.24 15.67
C ASN A 26 11.22 -4.40 15.02
N ASP A 27 10.83 -5.39 15.82
CA ASP A 27 10.23 -6.62 15.30
C ASP A 27 8.69 -6.63 15.27
N GLU A 28 7.96 -5.58 15.68
CA GLU A 28 6.48 -5.66 15.64
C GLU A 28 5.72 -4.37 15.25
N SER A 29 6.28 -3.18 15.40
CA SER A 29 5.49 -1.93 15.20
C SER A 29 5.60 -1.34 13.79
N PHE A 30 6.72 -1.52 13.09
CA PHE A 30 6.92 -1.00 11.73
C PHE A 30 6.08 -1.79 10.71
N ASP A 31 5.88 -3.07 10.98
CA ASP A 31 5.19 -4.01 10.10
C ASP A 31 3.67 -3.77 10.07
N SER A 32 3.04 -3.55 11.23
CA SER A 32 1.56 -3.52 11.30
C SER A 32 0.92 -2.29 10.63
N GLY A 33 1.57 -1.13 10.70
CA GLY A 33 1.06 0.12 10.09
C GLY A 33 1.29 0.16 8.58
N TRP A 34 2.52 -0.16 8.16
CA TRP A 34 2.88 -0.22 6.74
C TRP A 34 2.03 -1.24 5.98
N ASN A 35 1.86 -2.44 6.53
CA ASN A 35 1.09 -3.51 5.88
C ASN A 35 -0.40 -3.18 5.72
N LYS A 36 -0.98 -2.51 6.72
CA LYS A 36 -2.37 -2.00 6.63
C LYS A 36 -2.50 -0.90 5.58
N GLY A 37 -1.52 0.02 5.52
CA GLY A 37 -1.45 1.05 4.49
C GLY A 37 -1.32 0.47 3.08
N HIS A 38 -0.47 -0.55 2.91
CA HIS A 38 -0.26 -1.24 1.64
C HIS A 38 -1.55 -1.92 1.15
N GLN A 39 -2.24 -2.65 2.02
CA GLN A 39 -3.54 -3.26 1.72
C GLN A 39 -4.61 -2.24 1.33
N ALA A 40 -4.70 -1.12 2.05
CA ALA A 40 -5.63 -0.04 1.71
C ALA A 40 -5.32 0.61 0.36
N GLY A 41 -4.04 0.88 0.08
CA GLY A 41 -3.59 1.43 -1.19
C GLY A 41 -3.86 0.49 -2.37
N PHE A 42 -3.60 -0.81 -2.19
CA PHE A 42 -3.92 -1.84 -3.19
C PHE A 42 -5.42 -1.86 -3.50
N LEU A 43 -6.29 -1.94 -2.48
CA LEU A 43 -7.74 -1.93 -2.67
C LEU A 43 -8.22 -0.68 -3.40
N GLN A 44 -7.69 0.49 -3.02
CA GLN A 44 -8.03 1.74 -3.67
C GLN A 44 -7.65 1.73 -5.15
N ALA A 45 -6.43 1.28 -5.48
CA ALA A 45 -5.96 1.22 -6.85
C ALA A 45 -6.82 0.29 -7.70
N ILE A 46 -7.02 -0.97 -7.28
CA ILE A 46 -7.77 -1.94 -8.08
C ILE A 46 -9.25 -1.57 -8.21
N CYS A 47 -9.87 -1.01 -7.17
CA CYS A 47 -11.25 -0.56 -7.24
C CYS A 47 -11.41 0.66 -8.14
N THR A 48 -10.45 1.59 -8.15
CA THR A 48 -10.46 2.75 -9.05
C THR A 48 -10.36 2.30 -10.51
N LEU A 49 -9.41 1.40 -10.80
CA LEU A 49 -9.24 0.86 -12.15
C LEU A 49 -10.48 0.09 -12.62
N GLU A 50 -11.17 -0.64 -11.74
CA GLU A 50 -12.45 -1.26 -12.08
C GLU A 50 -13.53 -0.22 -12.37
N THR A 51 -13.69 0.79 -11.51
CA THR A 51 -14.74 1.80 -11.67
C THR A 51 -14.53 2.70 -12.88
N ASP A 52 -13.28 2.89 -13.29
CA ASP A 52 -12.91 3.64 -14.49
C ASP A 52 -13.01 2.77 -15.77
N GLY A 53 -13.37 1.50 -15.63
CA GLY A 53 -13.54 0.56 -16.75
C GLY A 53 -12.22 0.04 -17.33
N VAL A 54 -11.08 0.30 -16.68
CA VAL A 54 -9.77 -0.21 -17.07
C VAL A 54 -9.66 -1.71 -16.77
N LEU A 55 -10.23 -2.14 -15.64
CA LEU A 55 -10.33 -3.54 -15.26
C LEU A 55 -11.79 -4.01 -15.32
N THR A 56 -11.98 -5.22 -15.82
CA THR A 56 -13.23 -5.95 -15.62
C THR A 56 -13.29 -6.49 -14.19
N GLN A 57 -14.51 -6.78 -13.70
CA GLN A 57 -14.71 -7.43 -12.42
C GLN A 57 -13.89 -8.73 -12.27
N ALA A 58 -13.84 -9.54 -13.32
CA ALA A 58 -13.06 -10.79 -13.31
C ALA A 58 -11.56 -10.54 -13.13
N GLN A 59 -11.01 -9.51 -13.77
CA GLN A 59 -9.60 -9.13 -13.59
C GLN A 59 -9.36 -8.59 -12.18
N THR A 60 -10.25 -7.76 -11.63
CA THR A 60 -10.14 -7.28 -10.24
C THR A 60 -10.06 -8.43 -9.24
N GLN A 61 -10.92 -9.44 -9.40
CA GLN A 61 -10.89 -10.64 -8.55
C GLN A 61 -9.59 -11.44 -8.71
N GLN A 62 -9.10 -11.58 -9.95
CA GLN A 62 -7.83 -12.25 -10.20
C GLN A 62 -6.66 -11.51 -9.54
N TYR A 63 -6.60 -10.18 -9.62
CA TYR A 63 -5.57 -9.39 -8.93
C TYR A 63 -5.66 -9.53 -7.42
N LEU A 64 -6.86 -9.51 -6.84
CA LEU A 64 -7.03 -9.73 -5.42
C LEU A 64 -6.56 -11.12 -4.99
N LYS A 65 -6.85 -12.15 -5.80
CA LYS A 65 -6.41 -13.52 -5.55
C LYS A 65 -4.90 -13.62 -5.59
N THR A 66 -4.26 -13.08 -6.63
CA THR A 66 -2.80 -13.04 -6.72
C THR A 66 -2.18 -12.31 -5.53
N PHE A 67 -2.71 -11.14 -5.17
CA PHE A 67 -2.24 -10.39 -4.00
C PHE A 67 -2.36 -11.20 -2.70
N SER A 68 -3.46 -11.93 -2.51
CA SER A 68 -3.65 -12.79 -1.34
C SER A 68 -2.69 -13.99 -1.27
N GLU A 69 -2.20 -14.44 -2.42
CA GLU A 69 -1.29 -15.58 -2.54
C GLU A 69 0.18 -15.16 -2.44
N THR A 70 0.53 -13.94 -2.86
CA THR A 70 1.92 -13.46 -2.87
C THR A 70 2.28 -12.64 -1.64
N GLU A 71 1.33 -11.88 -1.08
CA GLU A 71 1.67 -10.94 -0.02
C GLU A 71 1.59 -11.59 1.35
N ARG A 72 2.77 -11.75 1.96
CA ARG A 72 2.93 -12.28 3.33
C ARG A 72 2.09 -11.52 4.35
N SER A 73 1.86 -10.24 4.11
CA SER A 73 1.12 -9.36 5.00
C SER A 73 -0.39 -9.34 4.74
N TYR A 74 -0.91 -10.18 3.85
CA TYR A 74 -2.33 -10.21 3.53
C TYR A 74 -3.19 -10.50 4.77
N ASP A 75 -4.15 -9.62 5.06
CA ASP A 75 -5.12 -9.76 6.14
C ASP A 75 -6.54 -9.56 5.58
N GLU A 76 -7.20 -10.69 5.27
CA GLU A 76 -8.57 -10.69 4.76
C GLU A 76 -9.55 -9.93 5.66
N LYS A 77 -9.39 -10.03 6.98
CA LYS A 77 -10.29 -9.35 7.93
C LYS A 77 -10.13 -7.84 7.80
N HIS A 78 -8.88 -7.36 7.72
CA HIS A 78 -8.60 -5.95 7.52
C HIS A 78 -9.15 -5.42 6.19
N MET A 79 -8.92 -6.16 5.10
CA MET A 79 -9.43 -5.83 3.77
C MET A 79 -10.96 -5.72 3.74
N LYS A 80 -11.66 -6.68 4.37
CA LYS A 80 -13.12 -6.64 4.52
C LYS A 80 -13.57 -5.43 5.33
N THR A 81 -12.87 -5.07 6.40
CA THR A 81 -13.17 -3.87 7.19
C THR A 81 -13.08 -2.60 6.33
N ILE A 82 -12.03 -2.47 5.51
CA ILE A 82 -11.87 -1.34 4.60
C ILE A 82 -13.04 -1.28 3.61
N LEU A 83 -13.33 -2.40 2.94
CA LEU A 83 -14.37 -2.47 1.90
C LEU A 83 -15.79 -2.24 2.42
N LYS A 84 -16.09 -2.55 3.68
CA LYS A 84 -17.38 -2.25 4.32
C LYS A 84 -17.52 -0.77 4.66
N ASN A 85 -16.46 -0.18 5.19
CA ASN A 85 -16.55 1.14 5.84
C ASN A 85 -16.19 2.30 4.90
N TRP A 86 -15.34 2.08 3.89
CA TRP A 86 -14.87 3.17 3.05
C TRP A 86 -15.84 3.48 1.92
N ILE A 87 -16.49 4.65 2.01
CA ILE A 87 -17.49 5.09 1.03
C ILE A 87 -16.96 5.18 -0.41
N GLY A 88 -15.67 5.51 -0.58
CA GLY A 88 -15.01 5.63 -1.89
C GLY A 88 -14.91 4.31 -2.65
N LEU A 89 -14.99 3.17 -1.95
CA LEU A 89 -14.89 1.84 -2.56
C LEU A 89 -16.26 1.19 -2.83
N LYS A 90 -17.38 1.79 -2.38
CA LYS A 90 -18.71 1.16 -2.47
C LYS A 90 -19.16 0.81 -3.89
N ARG A 91 -18.59 1.46 -4.90
CA ARG A 91 -18.94 1.24 -6.31
C ARG A 91 -18.21 0.04 -6.92
N CYS A 92 -17.06 -0.38 -6.40
CA CYS A 92 -16.34 -1.53 -6.96
C CYS A 92 -17.00 -2.86 -6.56
N SER A 93 -16.82 -3.87 -7.41
CA SER A 93 -17.35 -5.22 -7.23
C SER A 93 -16.96 -5.82 -5.87
N LEU A 94 -15.72 -5.62 -5.42
CA LEU A 94 -15.23 -6.17 -4.15
C LEU A 94 -16.02 -5.65 -2.96
N SER A 95 -16.29 -4.34 -2.90
CA SER A 95 -17.10 -3.77 -1.81
C SER A 95 -18.54 -4.28 -1.87
N ARG A 96 -19.12 -4.40 -3.07
CA ARG A 96 -20.45 -4.98 -3.23
C ARG A 96 -20.49 -6.43 -2.73
N ASN A 97 -19.55 -7.27 -3.12
CA ASN A 97 -19.45 -8.67 -2.72
C ASN A 97 -19.32 -8.84 -1.21
N VAL A 98 -18.49 -8.02 -0.57
CA VAL A 98 -18.33 -8.06 0.89
C VAL A 98 -19.61 -7.61 1.61
N ASN A 99 -20.33 -6.63 1.07
CA ASN A 99 -21.56 -6.13 1.67
C ASN A 99 -22.78 -7.04 1.43
N THR A 100 -22.83 -7.78 0.34
CA THR A 100 -23.97 -8.66 0.00
C THR A 100 -23.76 -10.11 0.43
N GLN A 101 -22.53 -10.62 0.30
CA GLN A 101 -22.21 -12.04 0.52
C GLN A 101 -21.19 -12.26 1.65
N GLY A 102 -20.58 -11.20 2.19
CA GLY A 102 -19.54 -11.33 3.22
C GLY A 102 -18.21 -11.90 2.71
N SER A 103 -18.05 -12.04 1.39
CA SER A 103 -16.89 -12.66 0.74
C SER A 103 -16.15 -11.66 -0.15
N LEU A 104 -14.82 -11.77 -0.16
CA LEU A 104 -13.94 -11.06 -1.11
C LEU A 104 -13.93 -11.71 -2.49
N PHE A 105 -14.16 -13.03 -2.54
CA PHE A 105 -14.00 -13.87 -3.73
C PHE A 105 -15.32 -14.48 -4.19
N ALA A 106 -16.42 -13.74 -4.02
CA ALA A 106 -17.72 -14.15 -4.53
C ALA A 106 -17.66 -14.39 -6.05
N PRO A 107 -18.32 -15.43 -6.58
CA PRO A 107 -18.40 -15.67 -8.03
C PRO A 107 -19.12 -14.54 -8.77
#